data_AF-A0AAP3GDZ7-F1
#
_entry.id   AF-A0AAP3GDZ7-F1
#
_cell.length_a   1.000
_cell.length_b   1.000
_cell.length_c   1.000
_cell.angle_alpha   90.00
_cell.angle_beta   90.00
_cell.angle_gamma   90.00
#
_symmetry.space_group_name_H-M   'P 1'
#
loop_
_entity.id
_entity.type
_entity.pdbx_description
1 polymer ?
#
loop_
_entity_poly.entity_id
_entity_poly.type
_entity_poly.pdbx_seq_one_letter_code
_entity_poly.pdbx_strand_id
1 'polypeptide(L)' 'MNEQDVYNCCRFAPKATIIAVHMDTINHCLVTRADLRSRLEEEKLLDQVMIPEDEEWIELWK' A
#
# COMPACT_ATOMS: atom_id res chain seq x y z
N MET A 1 -4.52 -2.19 -11.19
CA MET A 1 -4.30 -1.24 -10.08
C MET A 1 -2.89 -0.71 -10.22
N ASN A 2 -2.68 0.57 -9.96
CA ASN A 2 -1.36 1.15 -9.80
C ASN A 2 -1.26 1.97 -8.49
N GLU A 3 -0.13 2.63 -8.25
CA GLU A 3 0.13 3.43 -7.06
C GLU A 3 -0.86 4.60 -6.92
N GLN A 4 -1.35 5.14 -8.04
CA GLN A 4 -2.31 6.24 -8.06
C GLN A 4 -3.66 5.84 -7.47
N ASP A 5 -4.08 4.58 -7.65
CA ASP A 5 -5.32 4.07 -7.05
C ASP A 5 -5.23 4.05 -5.51
N VAL A 6 -4.07 3.65 -4.97
CA VAL A 6 -3.82 3.66 -3.52
C VAL A 6 -3.80 5.09 -2.99
N TYR A 7 -3.12 6.01 -3.68
CA TYR A 7 -3.15 7.44 -3.35
C TYR A 7 -4.59 7.97 -3.30
N ASN A 8 -5.39 7.70 -4.34
CA ASN A 8 -6.77 8.16 -4.41
C ASN A 8 -7.61 7.59 -3.26
N CYS A 9 -7.38 6.32 -2.89
CA CYS A 9 -8.03 5.68 -1.75
C CYS A 9 -7.68 6.38 -0.42
N CYS A 10 -6.38 6.66 -0.19
CA CYS A 10 -5.93 7.42 0.98
C CYS A 10 -6.65 8.77 1.08
N ARG A 11 -6.70 9.51 -0.04
CA ARG A 11 -7.34 10.84 -0.11
C ARG A 11 -8.86 10.78 0.08
N PHE A 12 -9.50 9.75 -0.47
CA PHE A 12 -10.94 9.57 -0.36
C PHE A 12 -11.37 9.19 1.08
N ALA A 13 -10.60 8.32 1.73
CA ALA A 13 -10.90 7.80 3.06
C ALA A 13 -9.74 8.06 4.05
N PRO A 14 -9.51 9.31 4.49
CA PRO A 14 -8.32 9.70 5.27
C PRO A 14 -8.23 9.07 6.67
N LYS A 15 -9.28 8.39 7.14
CA LYS A 15 -9.32 7.68 8.42
C LYS A 15 -9.23 6.16 8.29
N ALA A 16 -9.22 5.65 7.06
CA ALA A 16 -9.12 4.21 6.82
C ALA A 16 -7.66 3.78 6.90
N THR A 17 -7.41 2.63 7.52
CA THR A 17 -6.16 1.88 7.35
C THR A 17 -6.24 1.09 6.06
N ILE A 18 -5.27 1.27 5.17
CA ILE A 18 -5.21 0.56 3.89
C ILE A 18 -4.16 -0.54 3.98
N ILE A 19 -4.47 -1.74 3.49
CA ILE A 19 -3.50 -2.83 3.37
C ILE A 19 -3.33 -3.13 1.89
N ALA A 20 -2.15 -2.83 1.34
CA ALA A 20 -1.84 -3.05 -0.07
C ALA A 20 -1.14 -4.39 -0.27
N VAL A 21 -1.73 -5.24 -1.12
CA VAL A 21 -1.24 -6.59 -1.44
C VAL A 21 -1.21 -6.77 -2.96
N HIS A 22 -1.01 -8.01 -3.43
CA HIS A 22 -1.09 -8.37 -4.85
C HIS A 22 0.02 -7.70 -5.69
N MET A 23 1.25 -7.75 -5.17
CA MET A 23 2.49 -7.24 -5.77
C MET A 23 3.59 -8.31 -5.67
N ASP A 24 4.63 -8.22 -6.51
CA ASP A 24 5.85 -9.06 -6.50
C ASP A 24 5.69 -10.59 -6.57
N THR A 25 4.49 -11.13 -6.82
CA THR A 25 4.28 -12.59 -6.93
C THR A 25 4.03 -13.06 -8.36
N ILE A 26 3.30 -12.29 -9.18
CA ILE A 26 2.88 -12.69 -10.53
C ILE A 26 3.26 -11.65 -11.58
N ASN A 27 3.59 -12.11 -12.78
CA ASN A 27 4.28 -11.32 -13.81
C ASN A 27 3.50 -10.13 -14.39
N HIS A 28 2.19 -10.02 -14.15
CA HIS A 28 1.38 -8.90 -14.62
C HIS A 28 1.15 -7.83 -13.54
N CYS A 29 1.65 -8.06 -12.32
CA CYS A 29 1.73 -7.04 -11.28
C CYS A 29 2.98 -6.20 -11.51
N LEU A 30 2.84 -5.13 -12.28
CA LEU A 30 3.97 -4.28 -12.67
C LEU A 30 4.42 -3.33 -11.55
N VAL A 31 3.54 -3.02 -10.61
CA VAL A 31 3.86 -2.21 -9.42
C VAL A 31 4.46 -3.12 -8.37
N THR A 32 5.66 -2.78 -7.90
CA THR A 32 6.33 -3.46 -6.81
C THR A 32 6.00 -2.85 -5.46
N ARG A 33 6.25 -3.57 -4.35
CA ARG A 33 6.18 -2.99 -3.01
C ARG A 33 7.08 -1.75 -2.86
N ALA A 34 8.24 -1.75 -3.51
CA ALA A 34 9.18 -0.64 -3.47
C ALA A 34 8.64 0.61 -4.17
N ASP A 35 8.04 0.45 -5.36
CA ASP A 35 7.43 1.55 -6.11
C ASP A 35 6.32 2.21 -5.29
N LEU A 36 5.45 1.39 -4.68
CA LEU A 36 4.36 1.89 -3.85
C LEU A 36 4.86 2.61 -2.58
N ARG A 37 5.87 2.04 -1.89
CA ARG A 37 6.48 2.69 -0.70
C ARG A 37 7.06 4.06 -1.07
N SER A 38 7.85 4.14 -2.14
CA SER A 38 8.45 5.40 -2.61
C SER A 38 7.38 6.46 -2.90
N ARG A 39 6.32 6.07 -3.63
CA ARG A 39 5.23 6.99 -3.97
C ARG A 39 4.50 7.53 -2.73
N LEU A 40 4.27 6.68 -1.73
CA LEU A 40 3.55 7.06 -0.51
C LEU A 40 4.41 7.90 0.45
N GLU A 41 5.73 7.70 0.47
CA GLU A 41 6.66 8.54 1.22
C GLU A 41 6.68 9.97 0.69
N GLU A 42 6.77 10.14 -0.64
CA GLU A 42 6.73 11.45 -1.31
C GLU A 42 5.46 12.24 -0.95
N GLU A 43 4.33 11.56 -0.87
CA GLU A 43 3.01 12.14 -0.61
C GLU A 43 2.66 12.21 0.89
N LYS A 44 3.54 11.74 1.77
CA LYS A 44 3.34 11.66 3.24
C LYS A 44 2.10 10.87 3.64
N LEU A 45 1.89 9.74 2.96
CA LEU A 45 0.75 8.83 3.16
C LEU A 45 1.16 7.46 3.70
N LEU A 46 2.46 7.21 3.88
CA LEU A 46 2.95 5.89 4.31
C LEU A 46 2.36 5.44 5.65
N ASP A 47 2.11 6.36 6.59
CA ASP A 47 1.51 6.05 7.89
C ASP A 47 0.07 5.49 7.81
N GLN A 48 -0.61 5.68 6.68
CA GLN A 48 -1.98 5.20 6.46
C GLN A 48 -2.02 3.81 5.79
N VAL A 49 -0.92 3.40 5.15
CA VAL A 49 -0.88 2.22 4.29
C VAL A 49 0.11 1.20 4.82
N MET A 50 -0.39 0.01 5.12
CA MET A 50 0.41 -1.17 5.46
C MET A 50 0.71 -1.96 4.19
N ILE A 51 1.98 -2.29 3.97
CA ILE A 51 2.47 -3.04 2.80
C ILE A 51 3.20 -4.27 3.35
N PRO A 52 2.50 -5.37 3.64
CA PRO A 52 3.09 -6.55 4.24
C PRO A 52 4.00 -7.29 3.26
N GLU A 53 5.09 -7.84 3.78
CA GLU A 53 5.85 -8.89 3.11
C GLU A 53 5.06 -10.21 3.10
N ASP A 54 5.49 -11.15 2.27
CA ASP A 54 4.89 -12.48 2.26
C ASP A 54 5.06 -13.13 3.66
N GLU A 55 3.99 -13.74 4.16
CA GLU A 55 3.90 -14.34 5.51
C GLU A 55 3.89 -13.34 6.69
N GLU A 56 3.87 -12.02 6.45
CA GLU A 56 3.78 -11.03 7.51
C GLU A 56 2.37 -10.92 8.10
N TRP A 57 2.27 -10.93 9.44
CA TRP A 57 1.01 -10.74 10.17
C TRP A 57 0.81 -9.27 10.53
N ILE A 58 -0.39 -8.74 10.25
CA ILE A 58 -0.81 -7.39 10.64
C ILE A 58 -1.79 -7.47 11.81
N GLU A 59 -1.51 -6.76 12.90
CA GLU A 59 -2.43 -6.54 14.01
C GLU A 59 -3.15 -5.19 13.84
N LEU A 60 -4.47 -5.20 13.70
CA LEU A 60 -5.29 -3.98 13.53
C LEU A 60 -5.88 -3.44 14.84
N TRP A 61 -5.77 -4.20 15.93
CA TRP A 61 -6.44 -3.90 17.19
C TRP A 61 -5.45 -3.94 18.35
N LYS A 62 -5.08 -2.75 18.85
CA LYS A 62 -4.58 -2.52 20.21
C LYS A 62 -5.42 -1.44 20.86
#